data_AF-A0A971PU47-F1
#
_entry.id   AF-A0A971PU47-F1
#
_cell.length_a   1.000
_cell.length_b   1.000
_cell.length_c   1.000
_cell.angle_alpha   90.00
_cell.angle_beta   90.00
_cell.angle_gamma   90.00
#
_symmetry.space_group_name_H-M   'P 1'
#
loop_
_entity.id
_entity.type
_entity.pdbx_description
1 polymer ?
#
loop_
_entity_poly.entity_id
_entity_poly.type
_entity_poly.pdbx_seq_one_letter_code
_entity_poly.pdbx_strand_id
1 'polypeptide(L)' 'MTALIEGAVREGERCDRVIEAYPVDPEVPTATRNRFPGVLPAFLACGFREVGRLASDRAVVRSD' A
#
# COMPACT_ATOMS: atom_id res chain seq x y z
N MET A 1 -5.80 -11.63 -5.55
CA MET A 1 -5.24 -10.56 -6.42
C MET A 1 -4.11 -9.85 -5.67
N THR A 2 -3.11 -10.62 -5.21
CA THR A 2 -1.95 -10.14 -4.42
C THR A 2 -0.62 -10.33 -5.15
N ALA A 3 -0.61 -11.10 -6.25
CA ALA A 3 0.61 -11.46 -6.99
C ALA A 3 1.48 -10.27 -7.41
N LEU A 4 0.88 -9.12 -7.76
CA LEU A 4 1.64 -7.89 -8.07
C LEU A 4 2.30 -7.28 -6.83
N ILE A 5 1.63 -7.32 -5.67
CA ILE A 5 2.15 -6.83 -4.39
C ILE A 5 3.30 -7.73 -3.94
N GLU A 6 3.10 -9.04 -3.96
CA GLU A 6 4.12 -10.05 -3.64
C GLU A 6 5.33 -9.98 -4.57
N GLY A 7 5.11 -9.71 -5.87
CA GLY A 7 6.18 -9.47 -6.83
C GLY A 7 7.00 -8.23 -6.50
N ALA A 8 6.33 -7.11 -6.17
CA ALA A 8 6.99 -5.87 -5.78
C ALA A 8 7.80 -6.02 -4.48
N VAL A 9 7.28 -6.74 -3.48
CA VAL A 9 8.00 -7.03 -2.23
C VAL A 9 9.26 -7.83 -2.50
N ARG A 10 9.16 -8.94 -3.26
CA ARG A 10 10.34 -9.75 -3.63
C ARG A 10 11.41 -8.94 -4.36
N GLU A 11 11.00 -8.04 -5.24
CA GLU A 11 11.94 -7.17 -5.96
C GLU A 11 12.58 -6.13 -5.03
N GLY A 12 11.82 -5.58 -4.08
CA GLY A 12 12.32 -4.71 -3.02
C GLY A 12 13.38 -5.41 -2.17
N GLU A 13 13.09 -6.61 -1.68
CA GLU A 13 14.04 -7.47 -0.94
C GLU A 13 15.32 -7.73 -1.74
N ARG A 14 15.19 -8.06 -3.03
CA ARG A 14 16.33 -8.29 -3.94
C ARG A 14 17.22 -7.05 -4.07
N CYS A 15 16.65 -5.86 -3.97
CA CYS A 15 17.34 -4.58 -4.11
C CYS A 15 17.74 -3.92 -2.77
N ASP A 16 17.47 -4.57 -1.63
CA ASP A 16 17.59 -3.99 -0.28
C ASP A 16 16.83 -2.66 -0.15
N ARG A 17 15.58 -2.66 -0.63
CA ARG A 17 14.67 -1.50 -0.62
C ARG A 17 13.33 -1.86 0.01
N VAL A 18 12.85 -0.99 0.87
CA VAL A 18 11.48 -1.01 1.38
C VAL A 18 10.51 -0.45 0.34
N ILE A 19 9.32 -1.04 0.25
CA ILE A 19 8.25 -0.57 -0.63
C ILE A 19 7.28 0.28 0.17
N GLU A 20 7.03 1.49 -0.28
CA GLU A 20 5.96 2.36 0.22
C GLU A 20 4.83 2.42 -0.82
N ALA A 21 3.59 2.26 -0.37
CA ALA A 21 2.41 2.28 -1.21
C ALA A 21 1.35 3.28 -0.70
N TYR A 22 0.53 3.76 -1.63
CA TYR A 22 -0.50 4.77 -1.40
C TYR A 22 -1.87 4.23 -1.84
N PRO A 23 -2.40 3.18 -1.18
CA PRO A 23 -3.62 2.53 -1.62
C PRO A 23 -4.86 3.38 -1.36
N VAL A 24 -5.94 3.07 -2.06
CA VAL A 24 -7.28 3.56 -1.77
C VAL A 24 -7.82 2.88 -0.52
N ASP A 25 -8.30 3.68 0.43
CA ASP A 25 -9.02 3.18 1.61
C ASP A 25 -10.52 3.09 1.27
N PRO A 26 -11.08 1.88 1.03
CA PRO A 26 -12.47 1.75 0.60
C PRO A 26 -13.47 2.12 1.70
N GLU A 27 -13.04 2.22 2.96
CA GLU A 27 -13.89 2.65 4.06
C GLU A 27 -14.07 4.18 4.10
N VAL A 28 -13.27 4.91 3.31
CA VAL A 28 -13.35 6.38 3.19
C VAL A 28 -14.03 6.75 1.87
N PRO A 29 -15.28 7.26 1.88
CA PRO A 29 -16.07 7.47 0.65
C PRO A 29 -15.43 8.42 -0.38
N THR A 30 -14.53 9.30 0.07
CA THR A 30 -13.86 10.29 -0.80
C THR A 30 -12.51 9.85 -1.35
N ALA A 31 -12.00 8.68 -0.95
CA ALA A 31 -10.67 8.18 -1.31
C ALA A 31 -10.61 7.72 -2.78
N THR A 32 -10.55 8.69 -3.70
CA THR A 32 -10.54 8.44 -5.15
C THR A 32 -9.30 9.02 -5.85
N ARG A 33 -8.46 9.77 -5.11
CA ARG A 33 -7.33 10.56 -5.65
C ARG A 33 -5.97 10.02 -5.23
N ASN A 34 -5.90 8.74 -4.87
CA ASN A 34 -4.67 8.13 -4.36
C ASN A 34 -3.72 7.86 -5.53
N ARG A 35 -2.41 8.00 -5.27
CA ARG A 35 -1.38 7.95 -6.33
C ARG A 35 -1.20 6.58 -6.95
N PHE A 36 -1.61 5.51 -6.26
CA PHE A 36 -1.37 4.14 -6.71
C PHE A 36 -2.67 3.33 -6.75
N PRO A 37 -2.95 2.61 -7.84
CA PRO A 37 -4.11 1.73 -7.94
C PRO A 37 -3.90 0.49 -7.05
N GLY A 38 -4.87 0.23 -6.18
CA GLY A 38 -4.88 -0.87 -5.22
C GLY A 38 -5.65 -0.47 -3.97
N VAL A 39 -6.17 -1.43 -3.21
CA VAL A 39 -7.00 -1.17 -2.02
C VAL A 39 -6.26 -1.50 -0.73
N LEU A 40 -6.41 -0.66 0.29
CA LEU A 40 -5.71 -0.76 1.56
C LEU A 40 -5.74 -2.18 2.16
N PRO A 41 -6.89 -2.89 2.19
CA PRO A 41 -6.95 -4.26 2.72
C PRO A 41 -6.01 -5.26 2.02
N ALA A 42 -5.75 -5.09 0.72
CA ALA A 42 -4.87 -6.00 -0.02
C ALA A 42 -3.40 -5.85 0.41
N PHE A 43 -2.94 -4.63 0.70
CA PHE A 43 -1.58 -4.38 1.18
C PHE A 43 -1.41 -4.87 2.61
N LEU A 44 -2.39 -4.60 3.48
CA LEU A 44 -2.38 -5.09 4.86
C LEU A 44 -2.33 -6.62 4.92
N ALA A 45 -3.09 -7.31 4.05
CA ALA A 45 -3.04 -8.77 3.93
C ALA A 45 -1.68 -9.31 3.44
N CYS A 46 -0.88 -8.48 2.75
CA CYS A 46 0.47 -8.82 2.30
C CYS A 46 1.55 -8.42 3.33
N GLY A 47 1.18 -8.07 4.56
CA GLY A 47 2.12 -7.75 5.64
C GLY A 47 2.60 -6.30 5.66
N PHE A 48 2.07 -5.43 4.79
CA PHE A 48 2.38 -4.00 4.88
C PHE A 48 1.74 -3.40 6.15
N ARG A 49 2.40 -2.41 6.74
CA ARG A 49 1.89 -1.66 7.89
C ARG A 49 1.56 -0.22 7.51
N GLU A 50 0.46 0.33 8.03
CA GLU A 50 0.18 1.75 7.89
C GLU A 50 1.19 2.57 8.70
N VAL A 51 1.91 3.45 8.02
CA VAL A 51 2.95 4.31 8.62
C VAL A 51 2.49 5.76 8.77
N GLY A 52 1.33 6.10 8.20
CA GLY A 52 0.71 7.41 8.34
C GLY A 52 -0.32 7.69 7.27
N ARG A 53 -0.80 8.94 7.27
CA ARG A 53 -1.80 9.43 6.32
C ARG A 53 -1.45 10.83 5.81
N LEU A 54 -1.47 11.04 4.49
CA LEU A 54 -1.21 12.35 3.86
C LEU A 54 -2.42 13.30 3.93
N ALA A 55 -3.61 12.74 4.16
CA ALA A 55 -4.84 13.39 4.58
C ALA A 55 -5.71 12.30 5.23
N SER A 56 -6.86 12.65 5.83
CA SER A 56 -7.75 11.67 6.47
C SER A 56 -8.11 10.48 5.57
N ASP A 57 -8.11 10.66 4.24
CA ASP A 57 -8.49 9.68 3.22
C ASP A 57 -7.32 9.06 2.42
N ARG A 58 -6.07 9.38 2.77
CA ARG A 58 -4.89 8.94 2.00
C ARG A 58 -3.89 8.20 2.86
N ALA A 59 -4.12 6.90 3.00
CA ALA A 59 -3.22 5.98 3.70
C ALA A 59 -1.85 5.86 3.01
N VAL A 60 -0.81 5.69 3.83
CA VAL A 60 0.55 5.35 3.42
C VAL A 60 0.94 4.07 4.15
N VAL A 61 1.33 3.05 3.40
CA VAL A 61 1.70 1.73 3.95
C VAL A 61 3.09 1.32 3.50
N ARG A 62 3.83 0.57 4.33
CA ARG A 62 5.22 0.15 4.07
C ARG A 62 5.41 -1.35 4.28
N SER A 63 6.31 -1.98 3.52
CA SER A 63 6.61 -3.42 3.55
C SER A 63 7.66 -3.85 4.60
N ASP A 64 7.71 -3.16 5.74
CA ASP A 64 8.79 -3.22 6.74
C ASP A 64 9.04 -4.58 7.42
#